data_AF-A0A453MA14-F1
#
_entry.id   AF-A0A453MA14-F1
#
_cell.length_a   1.000
_cell.length_b   1.000
_cell.length_c   1.000
_cell.angle_alpha   90.00
_cell.angle_beta   90.00
_cell.angle_gamma   90.00
#
_symmetry.space_group_name_H-M   'P 1'
#
loop_
_entity.id
_entity.type
_entity.pdbx_description
1 polymer ?
#
loop_
_entity_poly.entity_id
_entity_poly.type
_entity_poly.pdbx_seq_one_letter_code
_entity_poly.pdbx_strand_id
1 'polypeptide(L)'
;MNPACAEAAAAKKSRHKDKKEKKSKRKETAEHLGGEPATAEEEAVHKKKKKKHAEEEEKADPKRRPTVSIAVAGSVIDNAQSLELATLLAGQIARAAAVFRIDEIVVFDSSPAAENGGGAEEEEESGARFLVRILEYLETPQYLRRRLFPMHKNFKYVGLLPPLDAPHHVRKHEWSEFREGGVTLGGDRSKGTLVDVGLSQNVLVEQIVEQGKRVTVAMGTNRDLTPGK
;
A
#
# COMPACT_ATOMS: atom_id res chain seq x y z
N MET A 1 -0.62 -26.23 50.30
CA MET A 1 0.04 -24.91 50.22
C MET A 1 1.38 -25.13 49.52
N ASN A 2 1.47 -24.78 48.23
CA ASN A 2 2.59 -25.16 47.37
C ASN A 2 3.68 -24.06 47.30
N PRO A 3 4.97 -24.43 47.27
CA PRO A 3 6.12 -23.52 47.41
C PRO A 3 6.45 -22.66 46.17
N ALA A 4 5.67 -22.75 45.08
CA ALA A 4 5.96 -22.07 43.81
C ALA A 4 5.71 -20.54 43.81
N CYS A 5 5.04 -19.98 44.82
CA CYS A 5 4.79 -18.53 44.91
C CYS A 5 5.95 -17.73 45.52
N ALA A 6 6.87 -18.36 46.26
CA ALA A 6 7.98 -17.67 46.92
C ALA A 6 9.14 -17.34 45.94
N GLU A 7 9.36 -18.19 44.94
CA GLU A 7 10.48 -18.08 44.00
C GLU A 7 10.29 -16.96 42.95
N ALA A 8 9.03 -16.71 42.55
CA ALA A 8 8.68 -15.64 41.61
C ALA A 8 8.86 -14.22 42.17
N ALA A 9 8.82 -14.05 43.50
CA ALA A 9 9.02 -12.76 44.16
C ALA A 9 10.51 -12.39 44.29
N ALA A 10 11.39 -13.39 44.43
CA ALA A 10 12.84 -13.19 44.49
C ALA A 10 13.44 -12.79 43.14
N ALA A 11 12.97 -13.40 42.04
CA ALA A 11 13.44 -13.10 40.68
C ALA A 11 13.04 -11.70 40.16
N LYS A 12 11.97 -11.10 40.69
CA LYS A 12 11.57 -9.72 40.36
C LYS A 12 12.41 -8.66 41.07
N LYS A 13 12.93 -8.95 42.28
CA LYS A 13 13.79 -8.03 43.04
C LYS A 13 15.22 -7.97 42.51
N SER A 14 15.78 -9.08 42.02
CA SER A 14 17.12 -9.10 41.41
C SER A 14 17.18 -8.28 40.13
N ARG A 15 16.21 -8.47 39.21
CA ARG A 15 16.12 -7.72 37.96
C ARG A 15 15.93 -6.20 38.13
N HIS A 16 15.34 -5.76 39.24
CA HIS A 16 15.17 -4.33 39.52
C HIS A 16 16.45 -3.67 40.05
N LYS A 17 17.30 -4.45 40.74
CA LYS A 17 18.59 -3.99 41.27
C LYS A 17 19.63 -3.81 40.15
N ASP A 18 19.70 -4.76 39.21
CA ASP A 18 20.58 -4.69 38.02
C ASP A 18 20.26 -3.49 37.10
N LYS A 19 18.97 -3.13 36.98
CA LYS A 19 18.54 -1.99 36.17
C LYS A 19 18.89 -0.64 36.82
N LYS A 20 19.01 -0.60 38.16
CA LYS A 20 19.36 0.61 38.93
C LYS A 20 20.87 0.86 38.91
N GLU A 21 21.69 -0.19 38.99
CA GLU A 21 23.16 -0.08 38.89
C GLU A 21 23.62 0.28 37.46
N LYS A 22 22.97 -0.24 36.42
CA LYS A 22 23.29 0.11 35.01
C LYS A 22 22.93 1.57 34.67
N LYS A 23 21.99 2.18 35.42
CA LYS A 23 21.60 3.59 35.28
C LYS A 23 22.54 4.53 36.05
N SER A 24 23.11 4.06 37.16
CA SER A 24 24.14 4.77 37.93
C SER A 24 25.45 4.87 37.16
N LYS A 25 25.93 3.74 36.60
CA LYS A 25 27.18 3.69 35.83
C LYS A 25 27.18 4.53 34.55
N ARG A 26 26.02 4.72 33.91
CA ARG A 26 25.87 5.60 32.74
C ARG A 26 25.89 7.09 33.09
N LYS A 27 25.60 7.44 34.35
CA LYS A 27 25.56 8.82 34.83
C LYS A 27 26.97 9.30 35.22
N GLU A 28 27.77 8.44 35.83
CA GLU A 28 29.15 8.76 36.22
C GLU A 28 30.11 8.87 35.01
N THR A 29 29.90 8.11 33.94
CA THR A 29 30.72 8.23 32.71
C THR A 29 30.47 9.50 31.91
N ALA A 30 29.38 10.23 32.18
CA ALA A 30 29.04 11.46 31.48
C ALA A 30 29.62 12.72 32.14
N GLU A 31 30.15 12.62 33.36
CA GLU A 31 30.66 13.78 34.13
C GLU A 31 32.17 14.02 33.94
N HIS A 32 32.88 13.28 33.08
CA HIS A 32 34.34 13.39 32.94
C HIS A 32 34.90 13.73 31.56
N LEU A 33 34.08 14.16 30.59
CA LEU A 33 34.59 14.73 29.34
C LEU A 33 33.80 16.00 29.02
N GLY A 34 34.44 17.15 29.28
CA GLY A 34 33.88 18.47 29.05
C GLY A 34 33.68 18.78 27.56
N GLY A 35 32.51 19.32 27.25
CA GLY A 35 32.14 19.91 25.96
C GLY A 35 30.95 20.86 26.16
N GLU A 36 31.05 22.06 25.58
CA GLU A 36 30.19 23.23 25.76
C GLU A 36 28.73 23.09 25.29
N PRO A 37 27.80 24.00 25.69
CA PRO A 37 26.36 23.77 25.63
C PRO A 37 25.76 24.22 24.30
N ALA A 38 25.35 23.27 23.46
CA ALA A 38 24.49 23.53 22.31
C ALA A 38 23.04 23.08 22.62
N THR A 39 22.23 24.09 22.92
CA THR A 39 20.79 24.26 22.61
C THR A 39 19.77 23.22 23.13
N ALA A 40 19.22 23.54 24.31
CA ALA A 40 17.91 23.08 24.81
C ALA A 40 16.72 23.34 23.85
N GLU A 41 16.94 24.05 22.73
CA GLU A 41 15.95 24.34 21.70
C GLU A 41 15.69 23.14 20.77
N GLU A 42 16.68 22.28 20.50
CA GLU A 42 16.49 21.11 19.62
C GLU A 42 15.66 19.99 20.27
N GLU A 43 15.82 19.78 21.58
CA GLU A 43 15.01 18.83 22.35
C GLU A 43 13.55 19.28 22.49
N ALA A 44 13.30 20.59 22.58
CA ALA A 44 11.95 21.16 22.65
C ALA A 44 11.21 21.01 21.31
N VAL A 45 11.92 21.14 20.18
CA VAL A 45 11.37 20.94 18.83
C VAL A 45 11.03 19.45 18.60
N HIS A 46 11.89 18.52 18.99
CA HIS A 46 11.60 17.09 18.88
C HIS A 46 10.46 16.63 19.80
N LYS A 47 10.36 17.17 21.03
CA LYS A 47 9.20 16.92 21.91
C LYS A 47 7.91 17.51 21.34
N LYS A 48 7.93 18.73 20.77
CA LYS A 48 6.75 19.32 20.11
C LYS A 48 6.34 18.56 18.86
N LYS A 49 7.28 18.04 18.06
CA LYS A 49 7.00 17.21 16.89
C LYS A 49 6.38 15.87 17.31
N LYS A 50 6.92 15.23 18.35
CA LYS A 50 6.41 13.95 18.87
C LYS A 50 5.05 14.09 19.57
N LYS A 51 4.79 15.25 20.20
CA LYS A 51 3.47 15.58 20.78
C LYS A 51 2.43 15.92 19.70
N LYS A 52 2.82 16.61 18.63
CA LYS A 52 1.96 16.87 17.46
C LYS A 52 1.57 15.59 16.71
N HIS A 53 2.51 14.65 16.51
CA HIS A 53 2.19 13.36 15.90
C HIS A 53 1.28 12.50 16.78
N ALA A 54 1.42 12.56 18.12
CA ALA A 54 0.52 11.85 19.03
C ALA A 54 -0.88 12.50 19.11
N GLU A 55 -0.98 13.84 19.05
CA GLU A 55 -2.26 14.57 19.04
C GLU A 55 -3.00 14.48 17.70
N GLU A 56 -2.29 14.26 16.57
CA GLU A 56 -2.91 13.99 15.26
C GLU A 56 -3.42 12.54 15.14
N GLU A 57 -2.76 11.56 15.77
CA GLU A 57 -3.25 10.17 15.84
C GLU A 57 -4.49 10.01 16.74
N GLU A 58 -4.69 10.91 17.71
CA GLU A 58 -5.82 10.86 18.66
C GLU A 58 -7.10 11.57 18.16
N LYS A 59 -7.09 12.14 16.94
CA LYS A 59 -8.31 12.54 16.21
C LYS A 59 -8.70 11.48 15.17
N ALA A 60 -8.78 10.22 15.60
CA ALA A 60 -9.43 9.20 14.81
C ALA A 60 -10.94 9.52 14.76
N ASP A 61 -11.42 9.94 13.59
CA ASP A 61 -12.84 10.06 13.28
C ASP A 61 -13.59 8.80 13.75
N PRO A 62 -14.62 8.89 14.61
CA PRO A 62 -15.32 7.74 15.18
C PRO A 62 -16.16 6.94 14.16
N LYS A 63 -15.93 7.15 12.85
CA LYS A 63 -16.65 6.58 11.71
C LYS A 63 -15.77 5.82 10.71
N ARG A 64 -14.45 5.72 10.92
CA ARG A 64 -13.60 4.98 9.97
C ARG A 64 -13.87 3.50 10.08
N ARG A 65 -14.33 2.89 8.98
CA ARG A 65 -14.49 1.43 8.88
C ARG A 65 -13.10 0.79 9.02
N PRO A 66 -12.96 -0.33 9.74
CA PRO A 66 -11.68 -1.04 9.78
C PRO A 66 -11.33 -1.53 8.38
N THR A 67 -10.05 -1.52 8.04
CA THR A 67 -9.54 -2.14 6.81
C THR A 67 -9.41 -3.65 7.02
N VAL A 68 -9.65 -4.41 5.95
CA VAL A 68 -9.52 -5.87 5.95
C VAL A 68 -8.50 -6.28 4.89
N SER A 69 -7.45 -6.96 5.35
CA SER A 69 -6.42 -7.55 4.49
C SER A 69 -6.51 -9.08 4.51
N ILE A 70 -6.26 -9.72 3.36
CA ILE A 70 -6.12 -11.18 3.27
C ILE A 70 -4.73 -11.54 2.78
N ALA A 71 -4.17 -12.64 3.29
CA ALA A 71 -2.90 -13.18 2.83
C ALA A 71 -3.14 -14.44 2.00
N VAL A 72 -2.54 -14.50 0.81
CA VAL A 72 -2.69 -15.63 -0.13
C VAL A 72 -1.31 -16.14 -0.54
N ALA A 73 -1.11 -17.45 -0.46
CA ALA A 73 0.12 -18.07 -0.94
C ALA A 73 0.15 -18.00 -2.48
N GLY A 74 1.23 -17.46 -3.05
CA GLY A 74 1.44 -17.43 -4.50
C GLY A 74 1.46 -18.83 -5.15
N SER A 75 1.86 -19.84 -4.37
CA SER A 75 1.90 -21.24 -4.80
C SER A 75 0.53 -21.85 -5.10
N VAL A 76 -0.57 -21.16 -4.77
CA VAL A 76 -1.91 -21.56 -5.19
C VAL A 76 -2.03 -21.61 -6.72
N ILE A 77 -1.30 -20.74 -7.41
CA ILE A 77 -1.26 -20.66 -8.87
C ILE A 77 -0.41 -21.79 -9.48
N ASP A 78 0.67 -22.20 -8.81
CA ASP A 78 1.59 -23.23 -9.32
C ASP A 78 0.91 -24.60 -9.48
N ASN A 79 -0.20 -24.82 -8.77
CA ASN A 79 -1.01 -26.04 -8.92
C ASN A 79 -1.87 -26.06 -10.20
N ALA A 80 -1.98 -24.95 -10.92
CA ALA A 80 -2.78 -24.87 -12.14
C ALA A 80 -2.07 -25.58 -13.30
N GLN A 81 -2.80 -26.44 -14.01
CA GLN A 81 -2.25 -27.24 -15.10
C GLN A 81 -2.04 -26.44 -16.41
N SER A 82 -2.56 -25.21 -16.48
CA SER A 82 -2.43 -24.35 -17.64
C SER A 82 -2.54 -22.87 -17.25
N LEU A 83 -2.00 -21.99 -18.10
CA LEU A 83 -2.11 -20.54 -17.92
C LEU A 83 -3.56 -20.05 -17.89
N GLU A 84 -4.44 -20.72 -18.63
CA GLU A 84 -5.88 -20.43 -18.65
C GLU A 84 -6.52 -20.71 -17.29
N LEU A 85 -6.27 -21.89 -16.71
CA LEU A 85 -6.76 -22.27 -15.39
C LEU A 85 -6.17 -21.39 -14.29
N ALA A 86 -4.88 -21.04 -14.39
CA ALA A 86 -4.21 -20.11 -13.49
C ALA A 86 -4.89 -18.73 -13.50
N THR A 87 -5.19 -18.21 -14.69
CA THR A 87 -5.88 -16.92 -14.87
C THR A 87 -7.28 -16.97 -14.27
N LEU A 88 -8.04 -18.05 -14.50
CA LEU A 88 -9.38 -18.24 -13.93
C LEU A 88 -9.34 -18.29 -12.39
N LEU A 89 -8.38 -19.00 -11.81
CA LEU A 89 -8.20 -19.08 -10.36
C LEU A 89 -7.87 -17.72 -9.74
N ALA A 90 -6.95 -16.96 -10.36
CA ALA A 90 -6.66 -15.58 -9.95
C ALA A 90 -7.92 -14.69 -10.05
N GLY A 91 -8.72 -14.84 -11.11
CA GLY A 91 -9.98 -14.13 -11.26
C GLY A 91 -11.03 -14.47 -10.19
N GLN A 92 -11.09 -15.74 -9.75
CA GLN A 92 -11.95 -16.15 -8.64
C GLN A 92 -11.52 -15.49 -7.32
N ILE A 93 -10.21 -15.44 -7.04
CA ILE A 93 -9.66 -14.75 -5.87
C ILE A 93 -10.01 -13.25 -5.91
N ALA A 94 -9.78 -12.59 -7.04
CA ALA A 94 -10.12 -11.17 -7.22
C ALA A 94 -11.61 -10.91 -6.97
N ARG A 95 -12.48 -11.74 -7.56
CA ARG A 95 -13.93 -11.61 -7.42
C ARG A 95 -14.38 -11.81 -5.98
N ALA A 96 -13.86 -12.82 -5.29
CA ALA A 96 -14.15 -13.04 -3.88
C ALA A 96 -13.72 -11.81 -3.06
N ALA A 97 -12.51 -11.30 -3.27
CA ALA A 97 -12.00 -10.12 -2.58
C ALA A 97 -12.89 -8.88 -2.79
N ALA A 98 -13.36 -8.63 -4.02
CA ALA A 98 -14.26 -7.50 -4.30
C ALA A 98 -15.65 -7.67 -3.65
N VAL A 99 -16.24 -8.87 -3.69
CA VAL A 99 -17.54 -9.16 -3.07
C VAL A 99 -17.50 -8.92 -1.56
N PHE A 100 -16.43 -9.35 -0.90
CA PHE A 100 -16.25 -9.17 0.54
C PHE A 100 -15.66 -7.81 0.93
N ARG A 101 -15.39 -6.92 -0.04
CA ARG A 101 -14.80 -5.59 0.18
C ARG A 101 -13.49 -5.67 0.96
N ILE A 102 -12.59 -6.52 0.49
CA ILE A 102 -11.21 -6.60 0.97
C ILE A 102 -10.42 -5.41 0.43
N ASP A 103 -9.69 -4.73 1.30
CA ASP A 103 -8.92 -3.53 0.96
C ASP A 103 -7.51 -3.88 0.44
N GLU A 104 -6.93 -4.99 0.91
CA GLU A 104 -5.56 -5.40 0.56
C GLU A 104 -5.45 -6.92 0.41
N ILE A 105 -4.77 -7.36 -0.65
CA ILE A 105 -4.40 -8.75 -0.86
C ILE A 105 -2.87 -8.85 -0.79
N VAL A 106 -2.36 -9.50 0.24
CA VAL A 106 -0.93 -9.76 0.42
C VAL A 106 -0.61 -11.12 -0.17
N VAL A 107 0.10 -11.12 -1.30
CA VAL A 107 0.60 -12.37 -1.90
C VAL A 107 1.98 -12.66 -1.35
N PHE A 108 2.14 -13.78 -0.64
CA PHE A 108 3.44 -14.23 -0.16
C PHE A 108 3.96 -15.37 -1.04
N ASP A 109 5.23 -15.28 -1.41
CA ASP A 109 5.92 -16.36 -2.09
C ASP A 109 6.51 -17.31 -1.04
N SER A 110 6.09 -18.57 -1.09
CA SER A 110 6.61 -19.62 -0.21
C SER A 110 7.75 -20.40 -0.87
N SER A 111 8.04 -20.13 -2.15
CA SER A 111 9.18 -20.73 -2.84
C SER A 111 10.48 -20.13 -2.30
N PRO A 112 11.50 -20.95 -1.99
CA PRO A 112 12.80 -20.40 -1.65
C PRO A 112 13.29 -19.54 -2.81
N ALA A 113 13.70 -18.29 -2.51
CA ALA A 113 14.35 -17.45 -3.51
C ALA A 113 15.50 -18.27 -4.10
N ALA A 114 15.48 -18.48 -5.43
CA ALA A 114 16.52 -19.23 -6.10
C ALA A 114 17.86 -18.53 -5.82
N GLU A 115 18.62 -19.06 -4.85
CA GLU A 115 19.98 -18.64 -4.56
C GLU A 115 20.88 -19.13 -5.70
N ASN A 116 20.73 -18.61 -6.92
CA ASN A 116 21.69 -18.82 -8.00
C ASN A 116 21.56 -17.66 -9.00
N GLY A 117 22.51 -16.73 -8.93
CA GLY A 117 22.72 -15.71 -9.96
C GLY A 117 23.27 -16.35 -11.23
N GLY A 118 22.38 -16.79 -12.12
CA GLY A 118 22.77 -17.43 -13.37
C GLY A 118 21.80 -17.13 -14.51
N GLY A 119 22.25 -16.30 -15.45
CA GLY A 119 21.80 -16.30 -16.84
C GLY A 119 20.45 -15.65 -17.12
N ALA A 120 20.44 -14.66 -18.01
CA ALA A 120 19.25 -14.07 -18.60
C ALA A 120 18.56 -15.04 -19.58
N GLU A 121 18.09 -16.19 -19.09
CA GLU A 121 17.22 -17.11 -19.81
C GLU A 121 15.89 -17.15 -19.06
N GLU A 122 14.84 -16.65 -19.72
CA GLU A 122 13.43 -16.56 -19.28
C GLU A 122 13.12 -17.21 -17.92
N GLU A 123 13.42 -16.50 -16.82
CA GLU A 123 12.97 -16.93 -15.49
C GLU A 123 11.45 -17.13 -15.56
N GLU A 124 11.02 -18.38 -15.42
CA GLU A 124 9.62 -18.72 -15.27
C GLU A 124 9.08 -17.88 -14.12
N GLU A 125 8.08 -17.05 -14.43
CA GLU A 125 7.57 -16.11 -13.47
C GLU A 125 6.90 -16.86 -12.32
N SER A 126 7.40 -16.69 -11.10
CA SER A 126 6.78 -17.24 -9.88
C SER A 126 5.27 -17.02 -9.88
N GLY A 127 4.50 -18.03 -9.45
CA GLY A 127 3.05 -17.94 -9.30
C GLY A 127 2.60 -16.75 -8.45
N ALA A 128 3.43 -16.32 -7.49
CA ALA A 128 3.20 -15.10 -6.71
C ALA A 128 3.19 -13.84 -7.59
N ARG A 129 4.19 -13.66 -8.45
CA ARG A 129 4.29 -12.51 -9.37
C ARG A 129 3.17 -12.54 -10.40
N PHE A 130 2.87 -13.72 -10.93
CA PHE A 130 1.74 -13.90 -11.84
C PHE A 130 0.43 -13.46 -11.17
N LEU A 131 0.15 -13.95 -9.96
CA LEU A 131 -1.05 -13.63 -9.21
C LEU A 131 -1.19 -12.13 -8.98
N VAL A 132 -0.13 -11.48 -8.49
CA VAL A 132 -0.12 -10.02 -8.25
C VAL A 132 -0.48 -9.26 -9.53
N ARG A 133 0.14 -9.58 -10.66
CA ARG A 133 -0.13 -8.89 -11.93
C ARG A 133 -1.57 -9.04 -12.39
N ILE A 134 -2.16 -10.23 -12.26
CA ILE A 134 -3.56 -10.45 -12.64
C ILE A 134 -4.49 -9.69 -11.68
N LEU A 135 -4.23 -9.73 -10.37
CA LEU A 135 -5.02 -9.00 -9.38
C LEU A 135 -4.99 -7.48 -9.62
N GLU A 136 -3.80 -6.90 -9.85
CA GLU A 136 -3.63 -5.48 -10.17
C GLU A 136 -4.35 -5.09 -11.47
N TYR A 137 -4.25 -5.93 -12.50
CA TYR A 137 -4.93 -5.71 -13.76
C TYR A 137 -6.46 -5.71 -13.60
N LEU A 138 -6.99 -6.65 -12.80
CA LEU A 138 -8.42 -6.78 -12.55
C LEU A 138 -8.95 -5.64 -11.68
N GLU A 139 -8.23 -5.25 -10.64
CA GLU A 139 -8.60 -4.13 -9.77
C GLU A 139 -8.58 -2.81 -10.54
N THR A 140 -7.67 -2.63 -11.49
CA THR A 140 -7.58 -1.39 -12.29
C THR A 140 -8.81 -1.19 -13.19
N PRO A 141 -9.43 0.01 -13.20
CA PRO A 141 -10.55 0.33 -14.09
C PRO A 141 -10.20 0.19 -15.57
N GLN A 142 -11.18 -0.25 -16.37
CA GLN A 142 -10.99 -0.65 -17.76
C GLN A 142 -10.33 0.43 -18.64
N TYR A 143 -10.67 1.71 -18.44
CA TYR A 143 -10.13 2.82 -19.23
C TYR A 143 -8.65 3.10 -18.94
N LEU A 144 -8.12 2.72 -17.77
CA LEU A 144 -6.71 2.92 -17.41
C LEU A 144 -5.80 1.77 -17.83
N ARG A 145 -6.35 0.57 -18.06
CA ARG A 145 -5.56 -0.65 -18.28
C ARG A 145 -4.58 -0.51 -19.44
N ARG A 146 -5.02 0.07 -20.56
CA ARG A 146 -4.17 0.26 -21.76
C ARG A 146 -2.99 1.20 -21.52
N ARG A 147 -3.07 2.06 -20.50
CA ARG A 147 -2.04 3.04 -20.16
C ARG A 147 -1.08 2.52 -19.10
N LEU A 148 -1.60 1.84 -18.07
CA LEU A 148 -0.82 1.40 -16.92
C LEU A 148 -0.16 0.03 -17.16
N PHE A 149 -0.73 -0.83 -18.00
CA PHE A 149 -0.24 -2.18 -18.21
C PHE A 149 0.26 -2.35 -19.65
N PRO A 150 1.57 -2.58 -19.86
CA PRO A 150 2.06 -3.00 -21.16
C PRO A 150 1.54 -4.40 -21.50
N MET A 151 1.55 -4.74 -22.79
CA MET A 151 1.12 -6.06 -23.25
C MET A 151 2.10 -7.13 -22.72
N HIS A 152 1.58 -8.07 -21.94
CA HIS A 152 2.38 -9.11 -21.28
C HIS A 152 1.76 -10.49 -21.53
N LYS A 153 2.58 -11.54 -21.57
CA LYS A 153 2.16 -12.93 -21.82
C LYS A 153 1.08 -13.41 -20.84
N ASN A 154 1.16 -12.96 -19.58
CA ASN A 154 0.20 -13.31 -18.53
C ASN A 154 -1.21 -12.80 -18.81
N PHE A 155 -1.35 -11.71 -19.56
CA PHE A 155 -2.65 -11.13 -19.88
C PHE A 155 -3.34 -11.81 -21.06
N LYS A 156 -2.79 -12.91 -21.60
CA LYS A 156 -3.34 -13.62 -22.77
C LYS A 156 -4.79 -14.05 -22.56
N TYR A 157 -5.16 -14.49 -21.35
CA TYR A 157 -6.47 -15.08 -21.05
C TYR A 157 -7.37 -14.19 -20.16
N VAL A 158 -6.96 -12.96 -19.82
CA VAL A 158 -7.76 -12.09 -18.93
C VAL A 158 -9.10 -11.67 -19.52
N GLY A 159 -9.25 -11.74 -20.84
CA GLY A 159 -10.53 -11.47 -21.52
C GLY A 159 -11.61 -12.52 -21.24
N LEU A 160 -11.24 -13.70 -20.71
CA LEU A 160 -12.18 -14.75 -20.30
C LEU A 160 -12.76 -14.49 -18.90
N LEU A 161 -12.15 -13.59 -18.12
CA LEU A 161 -12.54 -13.36 -16.74
C LEU A 161 -13.85 -12.57 -16.65
N PRO A 162 -14.75 -12.94 -15.72
CA PRO A 162 -15.94 -12.14 -15.46
C PRO A 162 -15.55 -10.74 -14.95
N PRO A 163 -16.37 -9.72 -15.23
CA PRO A 163 -16.12 -8.37 -14.72
C PRO A 163 -16.17 -8.36 -13.18
N LEU A 164 -15.33 -7.53 -12.58
CA LEU A 164 -15.30 -7.32 -11.13
C LEU A 164 -16.46 -6.44 -10.65
N ASP A 165 -16.90 -5.51 -11.52
CA ASP A 165 -17.93 -4.49 -11.26
C ASP A 165 -17.78 -3.81 -9.89
N ALA A 166 -16.53 -3.47 -9.54
CA ALA A 166 -16.22 -2.71 -8.33
C ALA A 166 -16.67 -1.23 -8.45
N PRO A 167 -16.91 -0.51 -7.35
CA PRO A 167 -17.43 0.87 -7.38
C PRO A 167 -16.59 1.86 -8.22
N HIS A 168 -15.28 1.64 -8.34
CA HIS A 168 -14.39 2.45 -9.15
C HIS A 168 -14.32 2.05 -10.63
N HIS A 169 -15.02 0.97 -11.04
CA HIS A 169 -15.15 0.52 -12.44
C HIS A 169 -16.29 1.23 -13.18
N VAL A 170 -16.27 2.56 -13.08
CA VAL A 170 -17.33 3.44 -13.59
C VAL A 170 -17.33 3.48 -15.12
N ARG A 171 -18.51 3.53 -15.73
CA ARG A 171 -18.65 3.64 -17.20
C ARG A 171 -18.33 5.06 -17.69
N LYS A 172 -17.98 5.23 -18.97
CA LYS A 172 -17.56 6.52 -19.55
C LYS A 172 -18.57 7.66 -19.40
N HIS A 173 -19.87 7.37 -19.34
CA HIS A 173 -20.95 8.36 -19.31
C HIS A 173 -21.52 8.60 -17.90
N GLU A 174 -21.04 7.87 -16.90
CA GLU A 174 -21.59 7.91 -15.54
C GLU A 174 -20.76 8.85 -14.66
N TRP A 175 -21.39 9.77 -13.94
CA TRP A 175 -20.66 10.63 -13.01
C TRP A 175 -20.47 9.92 -11.67
N SER A 176 -19.28 10.02 -11.08
CA SER A 176 -18.97 9.52 -9.74
C SER A 176 -18.25 10.61 -8.95
N GLU A 177 -18.49 10.67 -7.64
CA GLU A 177 -17.83 11.62 -6.73
C GLU A 177 -16.31 11.45 -6.76
N PHE A 178 -15.85 10.20 -6.80
CA PHE A 178 -14.45 9.83 -6.94
C PHE A 178 -14.25 9.00 -8.19
N ARG A 179 -13.16 9.28 -8.92
CA ARG A 179 -12.73 8.48 -10.06
C ARG A 179 -11.24 8.23 -9.98
N GLU A 180 -10.85 7.06 -10.43
CA GLU A 180 -9.46 6.76 -10.68
C GLU A 180 -9.01 7.45 -11.96
N GLY A 181 -7.75 7.88 -11.99
CA GLY A 181 -7.21 8.58 -13.12
C GLY A 181 -5.73 8.28 -13.34
N GLY A 182 -5.33 8.27 -14.61
CA GLY A 182 -3.94 8.14 -15.01
C GLY A 182 -3.40 9.50 -15.43
N VAL A 183 -2.26 9.92 -14.87
CA VAL A 183 -1.64 11.20 -15.23
C VAL A 183 -1.22 11.21 -16.70
N THR A 184 -1.66 12.22 -17.44
CA THR A 184 -1.37 12.33 -18.87
C THR A 184 0.01 12.95 -19.15
N LEU A 185 0.66 12.50 -20.23
CA LEU A 185 1.94 13.03 -20.69
C LEU A 185 1.84 14.47 -21.27
N GLY A 186 0.64 14.89 -21.67
CA GLY A 186 0.38 16.21 -22.24
C GLY A 186 -0.24 17.19 -21.23
N GLY A 187 -0.03 18.48 -21.46
CA GLY A 187 -0.60 19.58 -20.65
C GLY A 187 0.43 20.62 -20.24
N ASP A 188 -0.04 21.85 -20.03
CA ASP A 188 0.78 22.92 -19.48
C ASP A 188 0.92 22.73 -17.97
N ARG A 189 2.13 22.33 -17.53
CA ARG A 189 2.45 22.07 -16.11
C ARG A 189 2.39 23.33 -15.26
N SER A 190 2.34 24.53 -15.87
CA SER A 190 2.20 25.79 -15.12
C SER A 190 0.83 25.94 -14.47
N LYS A 191 -0.22 25.29 -15.02
CA LYS A 191 -1.60 25.33 -14.49
C LYS A 191 -2.00 24.09 -13.70
N GLY A 192 -1.15 23.06 -13.68
CA GLY A 192 -1.39 21.80 -12.99
C GLY A 192 -1.14 20.58 -13.87
N THR A 193 -1.74 19.45 -13.49
CA THR A 193 -1.59 18.16 -14.15
C THR A 193 -2.91 17.74 -14.79
N LEU A 194 -2.89 17.40 -16.07
CA LEU A 194 -4.04 16.78 -16.73
C LEU A 194 -4.11 15.29 -16.38
N VAL A 195 -5.30 14.84 -15.98
CA VAL A 195 -5.57 13.47 -15.55
C VAL A 195 -6.69 12.89 -16.41
N ASP A 196 -6.42 11.73 -17.01
CA ASP A 196 -7.44 10.95 -17.71
C ASP A 196 -8.25 10.14 -16.69
N VAL A 197 -9.48 10.55 -16.45
CA VAL A 197 -10.43 9.93 -15.53
C VAL A 197 -11.44 9.03 -16.24
N GLY A 198 -11.22 8.68 -17.52
CA GLY A 198 -12.11 7.81 -18.29
C GLY A 198 -13.42 8.47 -18.75
N LEU A 199 -13.48 9.80 -18.75
CA LEU A 199 -14.57 10.60 -19.33
C LEU A 199 -14.19 11.06 -20.76
N SER A 200 -15.05 11.85 -21.40
CA SER A 200 -14.75 12.42 -22.72
C SER A 200 -13.68 13.51 -22.69
N GLN A 201 -13.47 14.14 -21.53
CA GLN A 201 -12.47 15.18 -21.32
C GLN A 201 -11.60 14.84 -20.10
N ASN A 202 -10.33 15.24 -20.17
CA ASN A 202 -9.40 15.11 -19.05
C ASN A 202 -9.69 16.19 -18.00
N VAL A 203 -9.41 15.88 -16.74
CA VAL A 203 -9.58 16.80 -15.62
C VAL A 203 -8.24 17.46 -15.32
N LEU A 204 -8.24 18.78 -15.13
CA LEU A 204 -7.07 19.50 -14.63
C LEU A 204 -7.06 19.45 -13.10
N VAL A 205 -6.00 18.89 -12.55
CA VAL A 205 -5.73 18.88 -11.10
C VAL A 205 -4.63 19.89 -10.83
N GLU A 206 -4.83 20.81 -9.87
CA GLU A 206 -3.86 21.87 -9.56
C GLU A 206 -2.51 21.31 -9.07
N GLN A 207 -2.54 20.13 -8.44
CA GLN A 207 -1.35 19.48 -7.92
C GLN A 207 -0.46 18.95 -9.06
N ILE A 208 0.84 19.15 -8.91
CA ILE A 208 1.85 18.63 -9.84
C ILE A 208 2.15 17.17 -9.46
N VAL A 209 1.72 16.24 -10.31
CA VAL A 209 1.95 14.80 -10.12
C VAL A 209 2.89 14.27 -11.21
N GLU A 210 3.62 13.21 -10.88
CA GLU A 210 4.47 12.49 -11.83
C GLU A 210 3.63 11.77 -12.89
N GLN A 211 4.15 11.75 -14.11
CA GLN A 211 3.48 11.11 -15.24
C GLN A 211 3.41 9.60 -15.07
N GLY A 212 2.33 8.99 -15.58
CA GLY A 212 2.13 7.54 -15.50
C GLY A 212 1.66 7.04 -14.13
N LYS A 213 1.59 7.89 -13.10
CA LYS A 213 1.00 7.51 -11.81
C LYS A 213 -0.52 7.43 -11.89
N ARG A 214 -1.07 6.45 -11.17
CA ARG A 214 -2.49 6.35 -10.88
C ARG A 214 -2.82 7.22 -9.68
N VAL A 215 -3.90 7.99 -9.78
CA VAL A 215 -4.38 8.91 -8.75
C VAL A 215 -5.89 8.78 -8.61
N THR A 216 -6.41 9.01 -7.41
CA THR A 216 -7.86 9.15 -7.18
C THR A 216 -8.21 10.64 -7.20
N VAL A 217 -9.13 11.03 -8.08
CA VAL A 217 -9.58 12.41 -8.26
C VAL A 217 -10.97 12.57 -7.66
N ALA A 218 -11.13 13.57 -6.80
CA ALA A 218 -12.43 14.04 -6.33
C ALA A 218 -13.04 14.95 -7.41
N MET A 219 -14.13 14.49 -8.04
CA MET A 219 -14.76 15.17 -9.18
C MET A 219 -15.68 16.31 -8.75
N GLY A 220 -16.14 16.31 -7.50
CA GLY A 220 -17.10 17.29 -6.98
C GLY A 220 -18.50 17.15 -7.59
N THR A 221 -19.34 18.16 -7.35
CA THR A 221 -20.74 18.20 -7.82
C THR A 221 -20.89 18.87 -9.18
N ASN A 222 -19.90 19.65 -9.63
CA ASN A 222 -19.96 20.35 -10.91
C ASN A 222 -19.56 19.40 -12.03
N ARG A 223 -20.48 19.18 -12.98
CA ARG A 223 -20.29 18.28 -14.12
C ARG A 223 -19.65 18.95 -15.34
N ASP A 224 -19.43 20.26 -15.28
CA ASP A 224 -18.79 21.01 -16.36
C ASP A 224 -17.27 20.84 -16.31
N LEU A 225 -16.76 20.03 -17.24
CA LEU A 225 -15.32 19.72 -17.37
C LEU A 225 -14.56 20.72 -18.23
N THR A 226 -15.24 21.72 -18.79
CA THR A 226 -14.58 22.79 -19.53
C THR A 226 -13.70 23.57 -18.57
N PRO A 227 -12.37 23.68 -18.82
CA PRO A 227 -11.53 24.55 -18.01
C PRO A 227 -12.11 25.96 -18.08
N GLY A 228 -12.33 26.58 -16.92
CA GLY A 228 -12.80 27.96 -16.82
C GLY A 228 -11.95 28.85 -17.73
N LYS A 229 -12.63 29.60 -18.61
CA LYS A 229 -12.00 30.56 -19.53
C LYS A 229 -11.16 31.58 -18.79
#